data_AF-A0A960SS64-F1
#
_entry.id   AF-A0A960SS64-F1
#
_cell.length_a   1.000
_cell.length_b   1.000
_cell.length_c   1.000
_cell.angle_alpha   90.00
_cell.angle_beta   90.00
_cell.angle_gamma   90.00
#
_symmetry.space_group_name_H-M   'P 1'
#
loop_
_entity.id
_entity.type
_entity.pdbx_description
1 polymer ?
#
loop_
_entity_poly.entity_id
_entity_poly.type
_entity_poly.pdbx_seq_one_letter_code
_entity_poly.pdbx_strand_id
1 'polypeptide(L)'
;MTEEHHDVDDNPLRPAGGQSEGSSLLAEVKRFEQASLAREYYQSFKVNSKNYMQQSARTSAWIATHRRLLARCVSDAGKGDPAEVREAMDILFGLLDRLDRSPEEVVFFADEGGSWQVGVDWARVLPAWFEVLSATVSAEEYAARILAVLSRHCRHDRDKMLGIARRKATPSQRKALAQAGAGRPRGGRE
;
A
#
# COMPACT_ATOMS: atom_id res chain seq x y z
N MET A 1 29.22 50.99 10.55
CA MET A 1 29.69 50.35 11.79
C MET A 1 28.44 50.10 12.63
N THR A 2 27.80 48.94 12.63
CA THR A 2 28.19 47.57 12.25
C THR A 2 26.96 46.86 11.66
N GLU A 3 27.19 46.16 10.54
CA GLU A 3 26.32 45.11 10.03
C GLU A 3 26.37 43.92 11.00
N GLU A 4 25.25 43.25 11.24
CA GLU A 4 25.21 41.88 11.75
C GLU A 4 24.21 41.10 10.88
N HIS A 5 24.79 40.39 9.91
CA HIS A 5 24.21 39.39 9.03
C HIS A 5 24.62 38.03 9.60
N HIS A 6 23.68 37.23 10.12
CA HIS A 6 23.85 35.78 10.39
C HIS A 6 22.57 35.25 11.05
N ASP A 7 22.03 34.07 10.77
CA ASP A 7 22.09 33.16 9.63
C ASP A 7 20.80 32.35 9.75
N VAL A 8 20.12 32.07 8.64
CA VAL A 8 18.94 31.22 8.64
C VAL A 8 19.46 29.79 8.61
N ASP A 9 19.48 29.13 9.76
CA ASP A 9 19.70 27.68 9.83
C ASP A 9 18.41 26.97 9.37
N ASP A 10 18.20 27.02 8.05
CA ASP A 10 17.28 26.17 7.30
C ASP A 10 17.84 24.75 7.36
N ASN A 11 17.52 24.04 8.44
CA ASN A 11 17.76 22.62 8.53
C ASN A 11 16.56 21.89 7.90
N PRO A 12 16.65 21.39 6.66
CA PRO A 12 15.73 20.36 6.24
C PRO A 12 16.08 19.13 7.08
N LEU A 13 15.22 18.81 8.05
CA LEU A 13 15.14 17.49 8.68
C LEU A 13 14.90 16.47 7.57
N ARG A 14 15.98 16.09 6.89
CA ARG A 14 16.07 14.96 5.99
C ARG A 14 15.74 13.77 6.87
N PRO A 15 14.62 13.05 6.66
CA PRO A 15 14.49 11.76 7.32
C PRO A 15 15.73 10.97 6.91
N ALA A 16 16.48 10.49 7.91
CA ALA A 16 17.73 9.79 7.72
C ALA A 16 17.49 8.61 6.78
N GLY A 17 17.69 8.85 5.49
CA GLY A 17 17.82 7.84 4.46
C GLY A 17 19.16 7.17 4.67
N GLY A 18 19.28 6.43 5.77
CA GLY A 18 20.23 5.34 5.85
C GLY A 18 19.80 4.35 4.79
N GLN A 19 20.43 4.43 3.63
CA GLN A 19 20.48 3.30 2.71
C GLN A 19 21.11 2.16 3.51
N SER A 20 20.25 1.28 4.01
CA SER A 20 20.71 0.06 4.66
C SER A 20 21.15 -0.88 3.55
N GLU A 21 22.34 -0.65 2.99
CA GLU A 21 23.00 -1.64 2.15
C GLU A 21 23.11 -2.93 2.98
N GLY A 22 22.27 -3.93 2.62
CA GLY A 22 22.17 -5.22 3.31
C GLY A 22 20.87 -5.52 4.07
N SER A 23 19.91 -4.59 4.16
CA SER A 23 18.58 -4.94 4.73
C SER A 23 17.71 -5.65 3.70
N SER A 24 17.11 -6.78 4.09
CA SER A 24 16.11 -7.44 3.26
C SER A 24 14.90 -6.53 3.00
N LEU A 25 14.16 -6.80 1.92
CA LEU A 25 12.95 -6.05 1.57
C LEU A 25 11.95 -6.06 2.72
N LEU A 26 11.73 -7.24 3.31
CA LEU A 26 10.79 -7.39 4.42
C LEU A 26 11.23 -6.61 5.66
N ALA A 27 12.53 -6.56 5.96
CA ALA A 27 13.05 -5.76 7.07
C ALA A 27 12.86 -4.25 6.86
N GLU A 28 12.97 -3.75 5.62
CA GLU A 28 12.61 -2.36 5.30
C GLU A 28 11.12 -2.10 5.45
N VAL A 29 10.27 -3.02 4.97
CA VAL A 29 8.81 -2.88 5.07
C VAL A 29 8.34 -2.90 6.53
N LYS A 30 8.89 -3.79 7.36
CA LYS A 30 8.58 -3.85 8.81
C LYS A 30 8.98 -2.57 9.54
N ARG A 31 10.16 -2.01 9.23
CA ARG A 31 10.56 -0.70 9.77
C ARG A 31 9.61 0.42 9.33
N PHE A 32 9.19 0.40 8.07
CA PHE A 32 8.24 1.37 7.56
C PHE A 32 6.86 1.25 8.24
N GLU A 33 6.36 0.03 8.44
CA GLU A 33 5.13 -0.22 9.21
C GLU A 33 5.25 0.32 10.63
N GLN A 34 6.34 -0.01 11.34
CA GLN A 34 6.57 0.45 12.70
C GLN A 34 6.57 1.99 12.78
N ALA A 35 7.32 2.67 11.90
CA ALA A 35 7.35 4.14 11.84
C ALA A 35 5.98 4.75 11.47
N SER A 36 5.23 4.06 10.61
CA SER A 36 3.86 4.44 10.24
C SER A 36 2.92 4.41 11.45
N LEU A 37 2.93 3.31 12.20
CA LEU A 37 2.08 3.11 13.37
C LEU A 37 2.54 3.91 14.60
N ALA A 38 3.82 4.27 14.66
CA ALA A 38 4.36 5.22 15.64
C ALA A 38 4.03 6.68 15.31
N ARG A 39 3.27 6.94 14.23
CA ARG A 39 2.84 8.27 13.79
C ARG A 39 3.99 9.20 13.40
N GLU A 40 5.15 8.66 13.01
CA GLU A 40 6.30 9.48 12.58
C GLU A 40 6.04 10.29 11.30
N TYR A 41 5.00 9.91 10.56
CA TYR A 41 4.52 10.59 9.37
C TYR A 41 3.27 11.44 9.61
N TYR A 42 2.74 11.46 10.83
CA TYR A 42 1.60 12.27 11.17
C TYR A 42 2.03 13.73 11.32
N GLN A 43 1.46 14.62 10.52
CA GLN A 43 1.69 16.06 10.61
C GLN A 43 0.41 16.79 10.24
N SER A 44 -0.32 17.23 11.26
CA SER A 44 -1.50 18.06 11.08
C SER A 44 -1.13 19.52 10.81
N PHE A 45 -2.08 20.24 10.22
CA PHE A 45 -2.00 21.69 10.04
C PHE A 45 -3.40 22.29 10.11
N LYS A 46 -3.49 23.61 10.31
CA LYS A 46 -4.78 24.30 10.37
C LYS A 46 -5.43 24.34 8.98
N VAL A 47 -6.45 23.51 8.80
CA VAL A 47 -7.22 23.44 7.55
C VAL A 47 -8.18 24.64 7.44
N ASN A 48 -8.31 25.17 6.24
CA ASN A 48 -9.23 26.20 5.79
C ASN A 48 -9.56 25.99 4.31
N SER A 49 -10.46 26.81 3.76
CA SER A 49 -10.93 26.70 2.36
C SER A 49 -9.84 26.85 1.29
N LYS A 50 -8.63 27.33 1.64
CA LYS A 50 -7.51 27.48 0.71
C LYS A 50 -6.56 26.27 0.72
N ASN A 51 -6.56 25.45 1.77
CA ASN A 51 -5.58 24.38 1.94
C ASN A 51 -6.19 23.00 2.28
N TYR A 52 -7.51 22.83 2.15
CA TYR A 52 -8.19 21.55 2.37
C TYR A 52 -7.74 20.42 1.43
N MET A 53 -7.12 20.74 0.28
CA MET A 53 -6.51 19.75 -0.62
C MET A 53 -5.00 19.55 -0.40
N GLN A 54 -4.36 20.30 0.50
CA GLN A 54 -2.92 20.20 0.70
C GLN A 54 -2.54 18.93 1.48
N GLN A 55 -1.42 18.34 1.11
CA GLN A 55 -0.77 17.28 1.89
C GLN A 55 0.42 17.88 2.64
N SER A 56 0.61 17.44 3.88
CA SER A 56 1.80 17.80 4.64
C SER A 56 3.05 17.17 3.99
N ALA A 57 4.23 17.70 4.32
CA ALA A 57 5.49 17.11 3.85
C ALA A 57 5.64 15.66 4.36
N ARG A 58 5.19 15.38 5.58
CA ARG A 58 5.24 14.04 6.18
C ARG A 58 4.27 13.06 5.52
N THR A 59 3.03 13.47 5.22
CA THR A 59 2.07 12.66 4.45
C THR A 59 2.61 12.36 3.05
N SER A 60 3.20 13.36 2.38
CA SER A 60 3.81 13.19 1.06
C SER A 60 5.00 12.21 1.10
N ALA A 61 5.85 12.30 2.12
CA ALA A 61 6.98 11.40 2.32
C ALA A 61 6.52 9.96 2.59
N TRP A 62 5.44 9.77 3.35
CA TRP A 62 4.83 8.47 3.58
C TRP A 62 4.35 7.83 2.28
N ILE A 63 3.60 8.59 1.46
CA ILE A 63 3.09 8.12 0.16
C ILE A 63 4.24 7.73 -0.77
N ALA A 64 5.27 8.56 -0.85
CA ALA A 64 6.45 8.27 -1.68
C ALA A 64 7.17 7.00 -1.23
N THR A 65 7.32 6.80 0.09
CA THR A 65 7.96 5.62 0.67
C THR A 65 7.14 4.36 0.43
N HIS A 66 5.82 4.40 0.66
CA HIS A 66 4.90 3.30 0.41
C HIS A 66 4.96 2.83 -1.06
N ARG A 67 4.86 3.78 -2.00
CA ARG A 67 4.93 3.50 -3.44
C ARG A 67 6.28 2.92 -3.86
N ARG A 68 7.38 3.43 -3.30
CA ARG A 68 8.73 2.91 -3.56
C ARG A 68 8.87 1.46 -3.10
N LEU A 69 8.39 1.15 -1.89
CA LEU A 69 8.44 -0.21 -1.34
C LEU A 69 7.57 -1.19 -2.13
N LEU A 70 6.36 -0.78 -2.56
CA LEU A 70 5.53 -1.59 -3.46
C LEU A 70 6.24 -1.84 -4.80
N ALA A 71 6.84 -0.80 -5.39
CA ALA A 71 7.58 -0.96 -6.64
C ALA A 71 8.76 -1.93 -6.51
N ARG A 72 9.42 -1.96 -5.35
CA ARG A 72 10.47 -2.95 -5.03
C ARG A 72 9.88 -4.36 -4.88
N CYS A 73 8.77 -4.54 -4.19
CA CYS A 73 8.07 -5.83 -4.11
C CYS A 73 7.74 -6.38 -5.50
N VAL A 74 7.26 -5.54 -6.42
CA VAL A 74 6.98 -5.93 -7.80
C VAL A 74 8.24 -6.40 -8.52
N SER A 75 9.37 -5.73 -8.33
CA SER A 75 10.65 -6.13 -8.92
C SER A 75 11.18 -7.45 -8.36
N ASP A 76 10.96 -7.69 -7.06
CA ASP A 76 11.46 -8.87 -6.34
C ASP A 76 10.53 -10.08 -6.49
N ALA A 77 9.27 -9.90 -6.87
CA ALA A 77 8.28 -10.98 -7.05
C ALA A 77 8.73 -12.13 -7.98
N GLY A 78 9.60 -11.85 -8.96
CA GLY A 78 10.15 -12.84 -9.87
C GLY A 78 11.61 -13.26 -9.60
N LYS A 79 12.24 -12.75 -8.53
CA LYS A 79 13.68 -12.93 -8.27
C LYS A 79 14.01 -13.29 -6.82
N GLY A 80 13.22 -12.81 -5.87
CA GLY A 80 13.38 -13.05 -4.44
C GLY A 80 12.59 -14.25 -3.95
N ASP A 81 12.59 -14.46 -2.64
CA ASP A 81 11.75 -15.46 -1.99
C ASP A 81 10.27 -15.03 -2.06
N PRO A 82 9.39 -15.83 -2.71
CA PRO A 82 7.96 -15.53 -2.78
C PRO A 82 7.32 -15.34 -1.40
N ALA A 83 7.75 -16.08 -0.36
CA ALA A 83 7.17 -15.94 0.97
C ALA A 83 7.49 -14.56 1.59
N GLU A 84 8.74 -14.12 1.46
CA GLU A 84 9.20 -12.81 1.92
C GLU A 84 8.48 -11.68 1.17
N VAL A 85 8.40 -11.76 -0.16
CA VAL A 85 7.73 -10.74 -0.98
C VAL A 85 6.24 -10.69 -0.67
N ARG A 86 5.58 -11.84 -0.45
CA ARG A 86 4.18 -11.89 -0.04
C ARG A 86 3.97 -11.12 1.26
N GLU A 87 4.75 -11.44 2.29
CA GLU A 87 4.62 -10.81 3.61
C GLU A 87 4.85 -9.30 3.53
N ALA A 88 5.83 -8.85 2.75
CA ALA A 88 6.08 -7.43 2.51
C ALA A 88 4.87 -6.74 1.85
N MET A 89 4.29 -7.33 0.80
CA MET A 89 3.11 -6.77 0.14
C MET A 89 1.89 -6.75 1.06
N ASP A 90 1.74 -7.78 1.90
CA ASP A 90 0.63 -7.90 2.85
C ASP A 90 0.66 -6.80 3.91
N ILE A 91 1.84 -6.49 4.45
CA ILE A 91 2.04 -5.36 5.37
C ILE A 91 1.67 -4.04 4.67
N LEU A 92 2.15 -3.83 3.45
CA LEU A 92 1.89 -2.59 2.70
C LEU A 92 0.40 -2.43 2.35
N PHE A 93 -0.33 -3.51 2.08
CA PHE A 93 -1.78 -3.49 1.90
C PHE A 93 -2.52 -3.29 3.23
N GLY A 94 -2.03 -3.88 4.32
CA GLY A 94 -2.55 -3.68 5.67
C GLY A 94 -2.50 -2.23 6.12
N LEU A 95 -1.43 -1.50 5.75
CA LEU A 95 -1.34 -0.05 5.98
C LEU A 95 -2.40 0.74 5.20
N LEU A 96 -2.70 0.36 3.95
CA LEU A 96 -3.80 0.98 3.19
C LEU A 96 -5.16 0.72 3.85
N ASP A 97 -5.41 -0.51 4.28
CA ASP A 97 -6.62 -0.87 5.02
C ASP A 97 -6.70 -0.14 6.39
N ARG A 98 -5.55 0.30 6.95
CA ARG A 98 -5.52 1.15 8.15
C ARG A 98 -5.93 2.59 7.81
N LEU A 99 -5.44 3.15 6.71
CA LEU A 99 -5.85 4.47 6.23
C LEU A 99 -7.37 4.57 6.00
N ASP A 100 -7.99 3.51 5.50
CA ASP A 100 -9.44 3.51 5.25
C ASP A 100 -10.29 3.39 6.53
N ARG A 101 -9.68 2.97 7.66
CA ARG A 101 -10.38 2.80 8.95
C ARG A 101 -10.12 3.95 9.92
N SER A 102 -8.86 4.37 10.03
CA SER A 102 -8.37 5.33 11.02
C SER A 102 -7.10 6.01 10.46
N PRO A 103 -7.24 6.91 9.48
CA PRO A 103 -6.10 7.54 8.82
C PRO A 103 -5.18 8.28 9.80
N GLU A 104 -5.75 8.89 10.84
CA GLU A 104 -5.04 9.66 11.87
C GLU A 104 -4.02 8.86 12.69
N GLU A 105 -4.13 7.54 12.69
CA GLU A 105 -3.14 6.64 13.31
C GLU A 105 -1.87 6.47 12.46
N VAL A 106 -1.88 6.95 11.21
CA VAL A 106 -0.78 6.78 10.25
C VAL A 106 -0.30 8.12 9.72
N VAL A 107 -1.19 8.90 9.11
CA VAL A 107 -0.92 10.20 8.49
C VAL A 107 -2.06 11.18 8.74
N PHE A 108 -1.88 12.44 8.34
CA PHE A 108 -2.95 13.42 8.35
C PHE A 108 -3.40 13.73 6.92
N PHE A 109 -4.71 13.69 6.68
CA PHE A 109 -5.35 14.21 5.48
C PHE A 109 -6.19 15.44 5.86
N ALA A 110 -6.15 16.48 5.03
CA ALA A 110 -6.81 17.74 5.31
C ALA A 110 -8.32 17.75 5.03
N ASP A 111 -8.82 16.73 4.32
CA ASP A 111 -10.23 16.49 4.00
C ASP A 111 -10.51 14.98 4.14
N GLU A 112 -11.68 14.50 3.70
CA GLU A 112 -11.98 13.06 3.58
C GLU A 112 -10.88 12.35 2.77
N GLY A 113 -9.96 11.71 3.50
CA GLY A 113 -8.78 11.07 2.96
C GLY A 113 -8.76 9.58 3.29
N GLY A 114 -8.17 8.80 2.40
CA GLY A 114 -8.10 7.35 2.52
C GLY A 114 -7.04 6.77 1.61
N SER A 115 -6.98 5.45 1.52
CA SER A 115 -5.98 4.72 0.73
C SER A 115 -5.94 5.14 -0.75
N TRP A 116 -7.06 5.64 -1.29
CA TRP A 116 -7.15 6.14 -2.66
C TRP A 116 -6.20 7.33 -2.94
N GLN A 117 -5.87 8.14 -1.93
CA GLN A 117 -4.94 9.28 -2.08
C GLN A 117 -3.47 8.86 -2.24
N VAL A 118 -3.15 7.60 -1.95
CA VAL A 118 -1.79 7.06 -2.06
C VAL A 118 -1.41 6.87 -3.53
N GLY A 119 -2.38 6.67 -4.43
CA GLY A 119 -2.12 6.55 -5.87
C GLY A 119 -1.33 5.29 -6.24
N VAL A 120 -1.71 4.15 -5.66
CA VAL A 120 -1.11 2.84 -5.98
C VAL A 120 -1.44 2.46 -7.42
N ASP A 121 -0.42 2.08 -8.19
CA ASP A 121 -0.58 1.52 -9.53
C ASP A 121 -0.99 0.04 -9.44
N TRP A 122 -2.28 -0.19 -9.20
CA TRP A 122 -2.84 -1.53 -9.05
C TRP A 122 -2.65 -2.40 -10.29
N ALA A 123 -2.60 -1.80 -11.48
CA ALA A 123 -2.38 -2.53 -12.73
C ALA A 123 -0.99 -3.16 -12.80
N ARG A 124 0.01 -2.53 -12.17
CA ARG A 124 1.36 -3.08 -12.03
C ARG A 124 1.52 -3.97 -10.79
N VAL A 125 0.91 -3.59 -9.67
CA VAL A 125 1.11 -4.26 -8.38
C VAL A 125 0.38 -5.61 -8.29
N LEU A 126 -0.89 -5.66 -8.70
CA LEU A 126 -1.70 -6.86 -8.52
C LEU A 126 -1.21 -8.08 -9.30
N PRO A 127 -0.77 -7.99 -10.57
CA PRO A 127 -0.25 -9.15 -11.28
C PRO A 127 0.94 -9.82 -10.58
N ALA A 128 1.84 -9.02 -9.99
CA ALA A 128 2.98 -9.54 -9.23
C ALA A 128 2.54 -10.19 -7.92
N TRP A 129 1.60 -9.57 -7.19
CA TRP A 129 1.05 -10.15 -5.97
C TRP A 129 0.27 -11.45 -6.24
N PHE A 130 -0.47 -11.53 -7.34
CA PHE A 130 -1.18 -12.77 -7.73
C PHE A 130 -0.23 -13.92 -8.03
N GLU A 131 0.92 -13.62 -8.63
CA GLU A 131 1.96 -14.62 -8.89
C GLU A 131 2.56 -15.15 -7.59
N VAL A 132 2.95 -14.23 -6.70
CA VAL A 132 3.49 -14.56 -5.39
C VAL A 132 2.48 -15.31 -4.51
N LEU A 133 1.23 -14.86 -4.44
CA LEU A 133 0.16 -15.58 -3.75
C LEU A 133 -0.05 -16.98 -4.32
N SER A 134 -0.03 -17.12 -5.65
CA SER A 134 -0.24 -18.42 -6.28
C SER A 134 0.78 -19.46 -5.81
N ALA A 135 1.99 -19.02 -5.47
CA ALA A 135 3.08 -19.87 -5.01
C ALA A 135 3.07 -20.14 -3.49
N THR A 136 2.35 -19.34 -2.69
CA THR A 136 2.56 -19.28 -1.24
C THR A 136 1.33 -19.57 -0.39
N VAL A 137 0.13 -19.63 -0.98
CA VAL A 137 -1.11 -19.85 -0.23
C VAL A 137 -1.99 -20.95 -0.83
N SER A 138 -2.93 -21.46 -0.02
CA SER A 138 -3.91 -22.46 -0.45
C SER A 138 -4.87 -21.92 -1.53
N ALA A 139 -5.63 -22.81 -2.14
CA ALA A 139 -6.60 -22.43 -3.18
C ALA A 139 -7.71 -21.51 -2.65
N GLU A 140 -8.19 -21.80 -1.45
CA GLU A 140 -9.25 -21.07 -0.77
C GLU A 140 -8.76 -19.70 -0.33
N GLU A 141 -7.55 -19.63 0.26
CA GLU A 141 -6.96 -18.37 0.69
C GLU A 141 -6.67 -17.47 -0.52
N TYR A 142 -6.12 -18.02 -1.61
CA TYR A 142 -5.90 -17.29 -2.87
C TYR A 142 -7.18 -16.60 -3.35
N ALA A 143 -8.29 -17.35 -3.42
CA ALA A 143 -9.57 -16.84 -3.87
C ALA A 143 -10.11 -15.74 -2.94
N ALA A 144 -10.11 -15.99 -1.62
CA ALA A 144 -10.63 -15.06 -0.63
C ALA A 144 -9.87 -13.72 -0.66
N ARG A 145 -8.53 -13.77 -0.68
CA ARG A 145 -7.68 -12.58 -0.64
C ARG A 145 -7.80 -11.72 -1.89
N ILE A 146 -7.85 -12.33 -3.07
CA ILE A 146 -8.06 -11.61 -4.33
C ILE A 146 -9.42 -10.91 -4.32
N LEU A 147 -10.49 -11.62 -3.95
CA LEU A 147 -11.83 -11.03 -3.94
C LEU A 147 -11.93 -9.87 -2.94
N ALA A 148 -11.27 -9.97 -1.79
CA ALA A 148 -11.21 -8.90 -0.80
C ALA A 148 -10.52 -7.65 -1.36
N VAL A 149 -9.29 -7.79 -1.88
CA VAL A 149 -8.52 -6.66 -2.43
C VAL A 149 -9.27 -6.00 -3.60
N LEU A 150 -9.80 -6.78 -4.54
CA LEU A 150 -10.54 -6.22 -5.68
C LEU A 150 -11.84 -5.51 -5.27
N SER A 151 -12.49 -5.96 -4.19
CA SER A 151 -13.70 -5.30 -3.69
C SER A 151 -13.43 -3.96 -3.00
N ARG A 152 -12.23 -3.79 -2.43
CA ARG A 152 -11.84 -2.56 -1.72
C ARG A 152 -11.18 -1.58 -2.68
N HIS A 153 -10.16 -2.04 -3.40
CA HIS A 153 -9.20 -1.15 -4.05
C HIS A 153 -9.36 -1.07 -5.57
N CYS A 154 -10.08 -2.02 -6.20
CA CYS A 154 -10.15 -2.13 -7.66
C CYS A 154 -11.57 -2.41 -8.18
N ARG A 155 -12.59 -1.76 -7.62
CA ARG A 155 -13.99 -2.01 -8.01
C ARG A 155 -14.25 -1.83 -9.52
N HIS A 156 -13.67 -0.79 -10.12
CA HIS A 156 -13.85 -0.49 -11.55
C HIS A 156 -13.13 -1.47 -12.47
N ASP A 157 -11.94 -1.94 -12.09
CA ASP A 157 -11.13 -2.89 -12.88
C ASP A 157 -11.29 -4.35 -12.45
N ARG A 158 -12.30 -4.66 -11.63
CA ARG A 158 -12.46 -5.96 -10.97
C ARG A 158 -12.41 -7.13 -11.95
N ASP A 159 -13.20 -7.08 -13.03
CA ASP A 159 -13.30 -8.19 -13.98
C ASP A 159 -12.00 -8.40 -14.76
N LYS A 160 -11.34 -7.30 -15.15
CA LYS A 160 -10.02 -7.32 -15.78
C LYS A 160 -8.99 -7.97 -14.86
N MET A 161 -8.95 -7.57 -13.59
CA MET A 161 -8.01 -8.12 -12.61
C MET A 161 -8.31 -9.57 -12.25
N LEU A 162 -9.58 -9.98 -12.19
CA LEU A 162 -9.97 -11.38 -12.04
C LEU A 162 -9.48 -12.23 -13.23
N GLY A 163 -9.55 -11.70 -14.45
CA GLY A 163 -8.99 -12.35 -15.64
C GLY A 163 -7.48 -12.55 -15.54
N ILE A 164 -6.75 -11.58 -14.98
CA ILE A 164 -5.30 -11.71 -14.74
C ILE A 164 -5.02 -12.74 -13.64
N ALA A 165 -5.72 -12.67 -12.51
CA ALA A 165 -5.58 -13.63 -11.41
C ALA A 165 -5.77 -15.07 -11.87
N ARG A 166 -6.82 -15.35 -12.66
CA ARG A 166 -7.09 -16.70 -13.21
C ARG A 166 -5.95 -17.24 -14.08
N ARG A 167 -5.23 -16.35 -14.78
CA ARG A 167 -4.07 -16.72 -15.62
C ARG A 167 -2.84 -17.05 -14.79
N LYS A 168 -2.66 -16.39 -13.64
CA LYS A 168 -1.54 -16.62 -12.72
C LYS A 168 -1.79 -17.79 -11.75
N ALA A 169 -3.06 -18.13 -11.51
CA ALA A 169 -3.47 -19.21 -10.61
C ALA A 169 -3.15 -20.62 -11.14
N THR A 170 -2.87 -21.54 -10.21
CA THR A 170 -2.90 -22.99 -10.44
C THR A 170 -4.32 -23.49 -10.76
N PRO A 171 -4.49 -24.74 -11.28
CA PRO A 171 -5.82 -25.28 -11.58
C PRO A 171 -6.77 -25.32 -10.37
N SER A 172 -6.28 -25.67 -9.18
CA SER A 172 -7.07 -25.71 -7.95
C SER A 172 -7.47 -24.30 -7.50
N GLN A 173 -6.54 -23.33 -7.51
CA GLN A 173 -6.82 -21.92 -7.21
C GLN A 173 -7.82 -21.31 -8.21
N ARG A 174 -7.74 -21.66 -9.50
CA ARG A 174 -8.71 -21.20 -10.51
C ARG A 174 -10.11 -21.72 -10.23
N LYS A 175 -10.24 -22.99 -9.82
CA LYS A 175 -11.52 -23.59 -9.41
C LYS A 175 -12.09 -22.88 -8.17
N ALA A 176 -11.27 -22.67 -7.14
CA ALA A 176 -11.69 -21.96 -5.92
C ALA A 176 -12.13 -20.52 -6.21
N LEU A 177 -11.39 -19.78 -7.06
CA LEU A 177 -11.74 -18.42 -7.46
C LEU A 177 -13.06 -18.36 -8.25
N ALA A 178 -13.34 -19.36 -9.09
CA ALA A 178 -14.62 -19.45 -9.80
C ALA A 178 -15.79 -19.71 -8.84
N GLN A 179 -15.62 -20.63 -7.87
CA GLN A 179 -16.64 -20.97 -6.88
C GLN A 179 -16.94 -19.79 -5.95
N ALA A 180 -15.90 -19.12 -5.42
CA ALA A 180 -16.05 -17.97 -4.56
C ALA A 180 -16.66 -16.76 -5.29
N GLY A 181 -16.42 -16.62 -6.60
CA GLY A 181 -17.06 -15.60 -7.44
C GLY A 181 -18.54 -15.87 -7.71
N ALA A 182 -18.95 -17.14 -7.80
CA ALA A 182 -20.33 -17.54 -8.03
C ALA A 182 -21.21 -17.46 -6.77
N GLY A 183 -20.61 -17.60 -5.58
CA GLY A 183 -21.32 -17.64 -4.30
C GLY A 183 -21.78 -16.30 -3.72
N ARG A 184 -21.62 -15.17 -4.42
CA ARG A 184 -22.14 -13.86 -3.95
C ARG A 184 -23.54 -13.64 -4.53
N PRO A 185 -24.63 -13.72 -3.75
CA PRO A 185 -25.95 -13.37 -4.26
C PRO A 185 -25.92 -11.91 -4.70
N ARG A 186 -26.39 -11.63 -5.92
CA ARG A 186 -26.77 -10.26 -6.30
C ARG A 186 -27.85 -9.86 -5.31
N GLY A 187 -27.58 -8.83 -4.50
CA GLY A 187 -28.45 -8.41 -3.40
C GLY A 187 -29.92 -8.38 -3.82
N GLY A 188 -30.74 -9.14 -3.10
CA GLY A 188 -32.17 -8.90 -3.06
C GLY A 188 -32.36 -7.50 -2.49
N ARG A 189 -32.96 -6.62 -3.29
CA ARG A 189 -33.63 -5.45 -2.76
C ARG A 189 -34.95 -5.96 -2.20
N GLU A 190 -35.13 -5.82 -0.89
CA GLU A 190 -36.44 -5.62 -0.30
C GLU A 190 -36.58 -4.13 0.03
#